data_AF-A0AAU8DUE4-F1
#
_entry.id   AF-A0AAU8DUE4-F1
#
_cell.length_a   1.000
_cell.length_b   1.000
_cell.length_c   1.000
_cell.angle_alpha   90.00
_cell.angle_beta   90.00
_cell.angle_gamma   90.00
#
_symmetry.space_group_name_H-M   'P 1'
#
loop_
_entity.id
_entity.type
_entity.pdbx_description
1 polymer ?
#
loop_
_entity_poly.entity_id
_entity_poly.type
_entity_poly.pdbx_seq_one_letter_code
_entity_poly.pdbx_strand_id
1 'polypeptide(L)'
;MNASGSTGPRSARGPRWVVLGAVVRPSRGWPLSAAIAIIVVAFVAGRVLRDRSGPVVALFSVGLVALLIVGVLLHEFGHLIAARWAGQRVLGIRFDILGGRTDIVGESRGHGRDALVAAAGPLVSVLLAALAAAVATAFTPQSLPWLLSMAIALINGLLAVFNLLPALPLDGGEILRSLLLAIGVRRSVAARAVLGGSLLVGAGLLAAALLVGSRGDLPTAVVLVGIGVHLGAIALSAARHERSSVADDAGPTPRRPATGAVDEVGASGTGRPAIVLTTDSFGAVSAALATDPAQRWVLIDDEGDVVSVWSREELTRILGDRSADRRTSVRTLPAHPPSNDDRTA
;
A
#
# COMPACT_ATOMS: atom_id res chain seq x y z
N MET A 1 7.10 -46.78 18.78
CA MET A 1 7.29 -46.24 17.42
C MET A 1 5.94 -46.17 16.76
N ASN A 2 5.42 -44.97 16.52
CA ASN A 2 4.56 -44.63 15.38
C ASN A 2 4.40 -43.12 15.35
N ALA A 3 4.90 -42.54 14.26
CA ALA A 3 5.02 -41.12 14.02
C ALA A 3 3.63 -40.52 13.71
N SER A 4 3.21 -39.57 14.54
CA SER A 4 2.16 -38.62 14.17
C SER A 4 2.77 -37.60 13.21
N GLY A 5 2.47 -37.74 11.92
CA GLY A 5 2.81 -36.75 10.92
C GLY A 5 2.08 -35.44 11.21
N SER A 6 2.81 -34.45 11.73
CA SER A 6 2.34 -33.08 11.81
C SER A 6 2.28 -32.49 10.39
N THR A 7 1.10 -32.54 9.77
CA THR A 7 0.80 -31.72 8.59
C THR A 7 0.49 -30.30 9.09
N GLY A 8 1.54 -29.54 9.42
CA GLY A 8 1.41 -28.10 9.53
C GLY A 8 0.98 -27.52 8.17
N PRO A 9 0.19 -26.44 8.13
CA PRO A 9 -0.15 -25.79 6.88
C PRO A 9 1.16 -25.38 6.18
N ARG A 10 1.45 -26.01 5.04
CA ARG A 10 2.54 -25.59 4.15
C ARG A 10 2.17 -24.21 3.64
N SER A 11 2.69 -23.15 4.26
CA SER A 11 2.61 -21.81 3.71
C SER A 11 3.25 -21.86 2.33
N ALA A 12 2.41 -21.80 1.30
CA ALA A 12 2.83 -21.80 -0.09
C ALA A 12 3.53 -20.47 -0.35
N ARG A 13 4.82 -20.38 0.00
CA ARG A 13 5.69 -19.25 -0.30
C ARG A 13 5.67 -19.06 -1.81
N GLY A 14 4.97 -18.02 -2.26
CA GLY A 14 4.93 -17.65 -3.66
C GLY A 14 6.33 -17.39 -4.23
N PRO A 15 6.50 -17.39 -5.56
CA PRO A 15 7.78 -17.12 -6.18
C PRO A 15 8.35 -15.78 -5.69
N ARG A 16 9.64 -15.78 -5.31
CA ARG A 16 10.39 -14.59 -4.92
C ARG A 16 11.45 -14.33 -5.97
N TRP A 17 11.39 -13.18 -6.63
CA TRP A 17 12.40 -12.78 -7.59
C TRP A 17 13.28 -11.71 -6.96
N VAL A 18 14.60 -11.79 -7.17
CA VAL A 18 15.50 -10.71 -6.74
C VAL A 18 15.88 -9.91 -7.98
N VAL A 19 15.40 -8.67 -8.05
CA VAL A 19 15.70 -7.74 -9.13
C VAL A 19 16.45 -6.57 -8.50
N LEU A 20 17.67 -6.30 -8.95
CA LEU A 20 18.50 -5.18 -8.47
C LEU A 20 18.59 -5.09 -6.92
N GLY A 21 18.66 -6.24 -6.23
CA GLY A 21 18.75 -6.29 -4.76
C GLY A 21 17.44 -5.99 -4.02
N ALA A 22 16.30 -5.97 -4.72
CA ALA A 22 14.96 -5.90 -4.15
C ALA A 22 14.21 -7.22 -4.37
N VAL A 23 13.47 -7.66 -3.36
CA VAL A 23 12.60 -8.84 -3.47
C VAL A 23 11.29 -8.43 -4.13
N VAL A 24 11.05 -8.90 -5.34
CA VAL A 24 9.80 -8.76 -6.07
C VAL A 24 8.93 -9.99 -5.80
N ARG A 25 7.71 -9.76 -5.34
CA ARG A 25 6.71 -10.78 -4.99
C ARG A 25 5.48 -10.61 -5.88
N PRO A 26 5.39 -11.36 -6.99
CA PRO A 26 4.20 -11.33 -7.81
C PRO A 26 3.06 -12.11 -7.11
N SER A 27 1.86 -11.52 -7.07
CA SER A 27 0.67 -12.10 -6.44
C SER A 27 0.09 -13.22 -7.30
N ARG A 28 -0.69 -14.15 -6.74
CA ARG A 28 -1.29 -15.27 -7.53
C ARG A 28 -2.10 -14.80 -8.76
N GLY A 29 -2.62 -13.57 -8.74
CA GLY A 29 -3.42 -12.99 -9.83
C GLY A 29 -2.62 -12.31 -10.94
N TRP A 30 -1.29 -12.15 -10.79
CA TRP A 30 -0.46 -11.43 -11.76
C TRP A 30 -0.52 -11.96 -13.21
N PRO A 31 -0.65 -13.29 -13.49
CA PRO A 31 -0.70 -13.76 -14.87
C PRO A 31 -2.02 -13.35 -15.55
N LEU A 32 -3.10 -13.25 -14.78
CA LEU A 32 -4.40 -12.82 -15.28
C LEU A 32 -4.36 -11.34 -15.69
N SER A 33 -3.74 -10.47 -14.88
CA SER A 33 -3.59 -9.06 -15.24
C SER A 33 -2.72 -8.87 -16.47
N ALA A 34 -1.62 -9.63 -16.60
CA ALA A 34 -0.80 -9.63 -17.81
C ALA A 34 -1.60 -10.08 -19.05
N ALA A 35 -2.40 -11.14 -18.93
CA ALA A 35 -3.25 -11.62 -20.03
C ALA A 35 -4.30 -10.57 -20.45
N ILE A 36 -4.99 -9.94 -19.48
CA ILE A 36 -5.95 -8.86 -19.74
C ILE A 36 -5.26 -7.69 -20.43
N ALA A 37 -4.09 -7.26 -19.94
CA ALA A 37 -3.32 -6.18 -20.55
C ALA A 37 -2.94 -6.51 -22.00
N ILE A 38 -2.49 -7.74 -22.28
CA ILE A 38 -2.18 -8.19 -23.65
C ILE A 38 -3.42 -8.15 -24.54
N ILE A 39 -4.58 -8.60 -24.07
CA ILE A 39 -5.83 -8.58 -24.83
C ILE A 39 -6.26 -7.14 -25.14
N VAL A 40 -6.23 -6.25 -24.15
CA VAL A 40 -6.60 -4.84 -24.32
C VAL A 40 -5.63 -4.15 -25.29
N VAL A 41 -4.32 -4.35 -25.10
CA VAL A 41 -3.30 -3.78 -25.98
C VAL A 41 -3.43 -4.34 -27.39
N ALA A 42 -3.66 -5.64 -27.57
CA ALA A 42 -3.87 -6.25 -28.88
C ALA A 42 -5.12 -5.72 -29.59
N PHE A 43 -6.20 -5.49 -28.85
CA PHE A 43 -7.41 -4.88 -29.39
C PHE A 43 -7.16 -3.45 -29.89
N VAL A 44 -6.48 -2.61 -29.09
CA VAL A 44 -6.14 -1.24 -29.47
C VAL A 44 -5.11 -1.23 -30.62
N ALA A 45 -4.06 -2.02 -30.51
CA ALA A 45 -3.02 -2.16 -31.53
C ALA A 45 -3.61 -2.67 -32.85
N GLY A 46 -4.59 -3.57 -32.84
CA GLY A 46 -5.29 -4.03 -34.05
C GLY A 46 -6.04 -2.91 -34.79
N ARG A 47 -6.52 -1.88 -34.07
CA ARG A 47 -7.13 -0.69 -34.70
C ARG A 47 -6.10 0.26 -35.30
N VAL A 48 -4.96 0.42 -34.63
CA VAL A 48 -3.87 1.32 -35.07
C VAL A 48 -3.04 0.70 -36.19
N LEU A 49 -2.73 -0.59 -36.07
CA LEU A 49 -1.92 -1.39 -36.99
C LEU A 49 -2.81 -2.22 -37.94
N ARG A 50 -3.95 -1.68 -38.37
CA ARG A 50 -4.95 -2.40 -39.19
C ARG A 50 -4.39 -2.96 -40.50
N ASP A 51 -3.34 -2.32 -41.03
CA ASP A 51 -2.68 -2.71 -42.28
C ASP A 51 -1.57 -3.76 -42.05
N ARG A 52 -1.38 -4.23 -40.81
CA ARG A 52 -0.39 -5.24 -40.43
C ARG A 52 -1.04 -6.60 -40.20
N SER A 53 -0.28 -7.66 -40.42
CA SER A 53 -0.75 -9.03 -40.18
C SER A 53 -0.97 -9.29 -38.70
N GLY A 54 -1.92 -10.19 -38.38
CA GLY A 54 -2.23 -10.59 -37.01
C GLY A 54 -1.01 -10.96 -36.15
N PRO A 55 -0.04 -11.76 -36.65
CA PRO A 55 1.17 -12.08 -35.90
C PRO A 55 2.02 -10.86 -35.53
N VAL A 56 2.10 -9.84 -36.40
CA VAL A 56 2.84 -8.60 -36.12
C VAL A 56 2.15 -7.81 -35.00
N VAL A 57 0.82 -7.71 -35.05
CA VAL A 57 0.03 -7.06 -33.99
C VAL A 57 0.20 -7.79 -32.66
N ALA A 58 0.15 -9.12 -32.67
CA ALA A 58 0.35 -9.94 -31.47
C ALA A 58 1.73 -9.73 -30.86
N LEU A 59 2.79 -9.80 -31.67
CA LEU A 59 4.17 -9.59 -31.21
C LEU A 59 4.39 -8.17 -30.68
N PHE A 60 3.86 -7.15 -31.37
CA PHE A 60 3.89 -5.76 -30.90
C PHE A 60 3.22 -5.63 -29.53
N SER A 61 2.07 -6.28 -29.34
CA SER A 61 1.28 -6.17 -28.12
C SER A 61 1.96 -6.84 -26.93
N VAL A 62 2.52 -8.04 -27.13
CA VAL A 62 3.31 -8.74 -26.10
C VAL A 62 4.55 -7.93 -25.75
N GLY A 63 5.28 -7.43 -26.75
CA GLY A 63 6.46 -6.59 -26.55
C GLY A 63 6.15 -5.30 -25.79
N LEU A 64 5.06 -4.63 -26.15
CA LEU A 64 4.60 -3.43 -25.45
C LEU A 64 4.25 -3.76 -24.00
N VAL A 65 3.40 -4.76 -23.72
CA VAL A 65 3.04 -5.12 -22.34
C VAL A 65 4.25 -5.50 -21.50
N ALA A 66 5.21 -6.25 -22.06
CA ALA A 66 6.46 -6.56 -21.35
C ALA A 66 7.22 -5.28 -20.96
N LEU A 67 7.33 -4.30 -21.86
CA LEU A 67 7.96 -3.02 -21.58
C LEU A 67 7.15 -2.15 -20.59
N LEU A 68 5.82 -2.26 -20.59
CA LEU A 68 4.97 -1.60 -19.59
C LEU A 68 5.20 -2.17 -18.19
N ILE A 69 5.32 -3.49 -18.05
CA ILE A 69 5.66 -4.13 -16.78
C ILE A 69 7.03 -3.63 -16.30
N VAL A 70 8.02 -3.53 -17.20
CA VAL A 70 9.33 -2.95 -16.87
C VAL A 70 9.18 -1.49 -16.43
N GLY A 71 8.36 -0.68 -17.10
CA GLY A 71 8.08 0.70 -16.71
C GLY A 71 7.48 0.84 -15.30
N VAL A 72 6.47 0.01 -14.98
CA VAL A 72 5.86 -0.04 -13.64
C VAL A 72 6.88 -0.50 -12.60
N LEU A 73 7.70 -1.51 -12.90
CA LEU A 73 8.76 -1.93 -11.99
C LEU A 73 9.77 -0.80 -11.74
N LEU A 74 10.20 -0.09 -12.78
CA LEU A 74 11.12 1.04 -12.66
C LEU A 74 10.51 2.18 -11.83
N HIS A 75 9.21 2.44 -11.99
CA HIS A 75 8.45 3.35 -11.14
C HIS A 75 8.54 2.95 -9.66
N GLU A 76 8.23 1.68 -9.33
CA GLU A 76 8.38 1.15 -7.96
C GLU A 76 9.83 1.21 -7.45
N PHE A 77 10.80 0.95 -8.32
CA PHE A 77 12.22 1.11 -7.96
C PHE A 77 12.56 2.55 -7.60
N GLY A 78 11.92 3.54 -8.23
CA GLY A 78 12.02 4.95 -7.85
C GLY A 78 11.67 5.16 -6.38
N HIS A 79 10.50 4.68 -5.96
CA HIS A 79 10.08 4.75 -4.55
C HIS A 79 11.04 3.99 -3.63
N LEU A 80 11.44 2.78 -4.01
CA LEU A 80 12.33 1.95 -3.21
C LEU A 80 13.69 2.63 -2.96
N ILE A 81 14.29 3.21 -4.01
CA ILE A 81 15.57 3.90 -3.91
C ILE A 81 15.41 5.14 -3.02
N ALA A 82 14.36 5.94 -3.23
CA ALA A 82 14.10 7.12 -2.44
C ALA A 82 13.82 6.79 -0.96
N ALA A 83 13.05 5.73 -0.69
CA ALA A 83 12.74 5.27 0.66
C ALA A 83 14.00 4.84 1.42
N ARG A 84 14.89 4.09 0.76
CA ARG A 84 16.19 3.70 1.34
C ARG A 84 17.06 4.92 1.62
N TRP A 85 17.11 5.88 0.71
CA TRP A 85 17.81 7.16 0.91
C TRP A 85 17.22 7.96 2.08
N ALA A 86 15.90 7.94 2.24
CA ALA A 86 15.19 8.60 3.34
C ALA A 86 15.36 7.89 4.70
N GLY A 87 16.01 6.72 4.72
CA GLY A 87 16.29 5.92 5.93
C GLY A 87 15.18 4.94 6.29
N GLN A 88 14.19 4.75 5.42
CA GLN A 88 13.09 3.80 5.62
C GLN A 88 13.51 2.38 5.23
N ARG A 89 12.83 1.39 5.82
CA ARG A 89 13.06 -0.04 5.51
C ARG A 89 12.09 -0.48 4.42
N VAL A 90 12.61 -1.08 3.35
CA VAL A 90 11.80 -1.63 2.26
C VAL A 90 11.75 -3.15 2.37
N LEU A 91 10.55 -3.71 2.52
CA LEU A 91 10.32 -5.16 2.65
C LEU A 91 10.31 -5.90 1.30
N GLY A 92 9.98 -5.17 0.23
CA GLY A 92 9.98 -5.65 -1.14
C GLY A 92 9.02 -4.86 -2.02
N ILE A 93 8.88 -5.31 -3.25
CA ILE A 93 7.89 -4.80 -4.21
C ILE A 93 6.87 -5.91 -4.43
N ARG A 94 5.59 -5.64 -4.20
CA ARG A 94 4.49 -6.53 -4.55
C ARG A 94 3.94 -6.13 -5.91
N PHE A 95 3.56 -7.12 -6.70
CA PHE A 95 2.95 -6.90 -8.00
C PHE A 95 1.63 -7.66 -8.06
N ASP A 96 0.52 -6.95 -8.27
CA ASP A 96 -0.82 -7.52 -8.27
C ASP A 96 -1.61 -7.20 -9.55
N ILE A 97 -2.94 -7.34 -9.49
CA ILE A 97 -3.81 -7.11 -10.64
C ILE A 97 -3.95 -5.61 -10.95
N LEU A 98 -3.78 -4.75 -9.94
CA LEU A 98 -3.95 -3.30 -10.01
C LEU A 98 -2.63 -2.58 -10.31
N GLY A 99 -1.47 -3.22 -10.06
CA GLY A 99 -0.16 -2.70 -10.44
C GLY A 99 1.00 -3.18 -9.56
N GLY A 100 2.01 -2.34 -9.41
CA GLY A 100 3.09 -2.50 -8.45
C GLY A 100 2.79 -1.75 -7.16
N ARG A 101 3.33 -2.22 -6.03
CA ARG A 101 3.38 -1.47 -4.77
C ARG A 101 4.66 -1.77 -4.02
N THR A 102 5.37 -0.73 -3.61
CA THR A 102 6.53 -0.85 -2.74
C THR A 102 6.12 -0.90 -1.28
N ASP A 103 6.53 -1.96 -0.57
CA ASP A 103 6.27 -2.12 0.85
C ASP A 103 7.33 -1.40 1.68
N ILE A 104 6.97 -0.22 2.16
CA ILE A 104 7.84 0.64 2.96
C ILE A 104 7.37 0.61 4.41
N VAL A 105 8.31 0.38 5.34
CA VAL A 105 8.07 0.37 6.78
C VAL A 105 8.88 1.47 7.47
N GLY A 106 8.20 2.16 8.38
CA GLY A 106 8.73 3.28 9.14
C GLY A 106 8.46 4.63 8.47
N GLU A 107 8.40 5.67 9.28
CA GLU A 107 8.33 7.05 8.79
C GLU A 107 9.74 7.51 8.38
N SER A 108 9.84 8.36 7.36
CA SER A 108 11.14 8.99 7.07
C SER A 108 11.53 9.98 8.18
N ARG A 109 12.77 10.48 8.12
CA ARG A 109 13.24 11.57 9.00
C ARG A 109 12.65 12.93 8.59
N GLY A 110 11.32 13.04 8.57
CA GLY A 110 10.53 14.24 8.35
C GLY A 110 9.59 14.17 7.14
N HIS A 111 8.37 14.70 7.27
CA HIS A 111 7.31 14.62 6.26
C HIS A 111 7.71 15.17 4.87
N GLY A 112 8.64 16.12 4.78
CA GLY A 112 9.16 16.59 3.49
C GLY A 112 9.90 15.49 2.70
N ARG A 113 10.56 14.55 3.39
CA ARG A 113 11.18 13.38 2.75
C ARG A 113 10.14 12.37 2.31
N ASP A 114 9.07 12.16 3.08
CA ASP A 114 7.95 11.30 2.65
C ASP A 114 7.34 11.79 1.33
N ALA A 115 7.19 13.12 1.15
CA ALA A 115 6.75 13.71 -0.11
C ALA A 115 7.72 13.43 -1.27
N LEU A 116 9.03 13.48 -1.04
CA LEU A 116 10.03 13.15 -2.06
C LEU A 116 10.03 11.66 -2.40
N VAL A 117 9.81 10.78 -1.41
CA VAL A 117 9.67 9.33 -1.63
C VAL A 117 8.45 9.05 -2.49
N ALA A 118 7.31 9.68 -2.19
CA ALA A 118 6.10 9.55 -3.00
C ALA A 118 6.25 10.17 -4.40
N ALA A 119 7.02 11.24 -4.57
CA ALA A 119 7.28 11.82 -5.89
C ALA A 119 8.24 10.98 -6.76
N ALA A 120 9.04 10.09 -6.17
CA ALA A 120 10.11 9.39 -6.86
C ALA A 120 9.64 8.48 -8.00
N GLY A 121 8.59 7.68 -7.79
CA GLY A 121 8.00 6.84 -8.84
C GLY A 121 7.48 7.65 -10.02
N PRO A 122 6.60 8.65 -9.82
CA PRO A 122 6.13 9.53 -10.88
C PRO A 122 7.26 10.23 -11.64
N LEU A 123 8.32 10.67 -10.95
CA LEU A 123 9.50 11.25 -11.60
C LEU A 123 10.21 10.23 -12.52
N VAL A 124 10.36 8.97 -12.09
CA VAL A 124 10.90 7.92 -12.96
C VAL A 124 9.99 7.72 -14.19
N SER A 125 8.68 7.68 -14.02
CA SER A 125 7.74 7.58 -15.14
C SER A 125 7.83 8.77 -16.10
N VAL A 126 7.98 10.00 -15.60
CA VAL A 126 8.21 11.19 -16.46
C VAL A 126 9.52 11.05 -17.24
N LEU A 127 10.60 10.61 -16.59
CA LEU A 127 11.89 10.40 -17.25
C LEU A 127 11.81 9.33 -18.33
N LEU A 128 11.13 8.20 -18.06
CA LEU A 128 10.89 7.15 -19.04
C LEU A 128 10.05 7.66 -20.20
N ALA A 129 9.04 8.48 -19.93
CA ALA A 129 8.20 9.08 -20.95
C ALA A 129 9.02 10.00 -21.88
N ALA A 130 9.82 10.89 -21.30
CA ALA A 130 10.69 11.80 -22.04
C ALA A 130 11.76 11.05 -22.84
N LEU A 131 12.39 10.03 -22.25
CA LEU A 131 13.38 9.20 -22.95
C LEU A 131 12.76 8.44 -24.13
N ALA A 132 11.60 7.83 -23.93
CA ALA A 132 10.90 7.13 -25.01
C ALA A 132 10.47 8.09 -26.12
N ALA A 133 10.06 9.32 -25.78
CA ALA A 133 9.75 10.35 -26.76
C ALA A 133 10.99 10.79 -27.54
N ALA A 134 12.13 10.97 -26.87
CA ALA A 134 13.40 11.27 -27.53
C ALA A 134 13.87 10.12 -28.43
N VAL A 135 13.75 8.87 -27.99
CA VAL A 135 14.09 7.69 -28.82
C VAL A 135 13.22 7.63 -30.08
N ALA A 136 11.94 8.02 -29.99
CA ALA A 136 11.05 8.04 -31.14
C ALA A 136 11.53 8.98 -32.26
N THR A 137 12.26 10.06 -31.96
CA THR A 137 12.75 10.98 -32.99
C THR A 137 13.82 10.35 -33.88
N ALA A 138 14.40 9.21 -33.49
CA ALA A 138 15.34 8.44 -34.30
C ALA A 138 14.64 7.55 -35.35
N PHE A 139 13.31 7.42 -35.30
CA PHE A 139 12.54 6.54 -36.17
C PHE A 139 11.59 7.31 -37.08
N THR A 140 11.36 6.77 -38.28
CA THR A 140 10.36 7.32 -39.21
C THR A 140 8.98 7.35 -38.55
N PRO A 141 8.23 8.47 -38.61
CA PRO A 141 6.87 8.54 -38.10
C PRO A 141 6.00 7.39 -38.61
N GLN A 142 5.15 6.85 -37.75
CA GLN A 142 4.26 5.70 -38.04
C GLN A 142 4.97 4.35 -38.32
N SER A 143 6.30 4.27 -38.26
CA SER A 143 7.00 2.99 -38.23
C SER A 143 6.71 2.21 -36.94
N LEU A 144 6.89 0.88 -36.94
CA LEU A 144 6.67 0.06 -35.74
C LEU A 144 7.53 0.51 -34.54
N PRO A 145 8.84 0.78 -34.68
CA PRO A 145 9.64 1.29 -33.57
C PRO A 145 9.17 2.65 -33.07
N TRP A 146 8.78 3.55 -33.98
CA TRP A 146 8.21 4.85 -33.61
C TRP A 146 6.92 4.69 -32.79
N LEU A 147 5.99 3.84 -33.25
CA LEU A 147 4.73 3.57 -32.56
C LEU A 147 4.96 2.96 -31.18
N LEU A 148 5.92 2.04 -31.06
CA LEU A 148 6.29 1.43 -29.80
C LEU A 148 6.86 2.47 -28.82
N SER A 149 7.81 3.29 -29.27
CA SER A 149 8.41 4.36 -28.46
C SER A 149 7.37 5.41 -28.03
N MET A 150 6.47 5.82 -28.93
CA MET A 150 5.37 6.74 -28.60
C MET A 150 4.36 6.12 -27.63
N ALA A 151 4.05 4.83 -27.77
CA ALA A 151 3.16 4.14 -26.82
C ALA A 151 3.79 4.07 -25.42
N ILE A 152 5.09 3.76 -25.31
CA ILE A 152 5.82 3.77 -24.04
C ILE A 152 5.84 5.18 -23.45
N ALA A 153 6.09 6.19 -24.28
CA ALA A 153 6.10 7.59 -23.86
C ALA A 153 4.74 8.02 -23.29
N LEU A 154 3.67 7.76 -24.04
CA LEU A 154 2.31 8.09 -23.65
C LEU A 154 1.91 7.37 -22.37
N ILE A 155 2.14 6.05 -22.27
CA ILE A 155 1.67 5.26 -21.12
C ILE A 155 2.44 5.61 -19.85
N ASN A 156 3.77 5.83 -19.92
CA ASN A 156 4.51 6.32 -18.74
C ASN A 156 4.12 7.74 -18.36
N GLY A 157 3.84 8.61 -19.35
CA GLY A 157 3.34 9.96 -19.09
C GLY A 157 1.97 9.93 -18.41
N LEU A 158 1.06 9.08 -18.88
CA LEU A 158 -0.24 8.85 -18.25
C LEU A 158 -0.06 8.27 -16.84
N LEU A 159 0.80 7.26 -16.66
CA LEU A 159 1.10 6.67 -15.36
C LEU A 159 1.58 7.73 -14.36
N ALA A 160 2.46 8.64 -14.79
CA ALA A 160 2.91 9.75 -13.96
C ALA A 160 1.77 10.73 -13.64
N VAL A 161 1.01 11.17 -14.64
CA VAL A 161 -0.10 12.12 -14.45
C VAL A 161 -1.17 11.55 -13.52
N PHE A 162 -1.58 10.30 -13.74
CA PHE A 162 -2.54 9.62 -12.88
C PHE A 162 -1.99 9.49 -11.46
N ASN A 163 -0.75 9.02 -11.29
CA ASN A 163 -0.18 8.90 -9.95
C ASN A 163 0.02 10.24 -9.25
N LEU A 164 0.18 11.36 -9.95
CA LEU A 164 0.28 12.68 -9.33
C LEU A 164 -1.07 13.29 -8.93
N LEU A 165 -2.20 12.65 -9.25
CA LEU A 165 -3.51 13.12 -8.81
C LEU A 165 -3.60 13.08 -7.27
N PRO A 166 -4.19 14.09 -6.62
CA PRO A 166 -4.25 14.22 -5.16
C PRO A 166 -5.31 13.29 -4.55
N ALA A 167 -5.18 11.99 -4.76
CA ALA A 167 -6.15 10.98 -4.36
C ALA A 167 -5.45 9.74 -3.80
N LEU A 168 -5.98 9.14 -2.73
CA LEU A 168 -5.54 7.82 -2.30
C LEU A 168 -6.15 6.74 -3.20
N PRO A 169 -5.41 5.66 -3.53
CA PRO A 169 -4.07 5.29 -3.04
C PRO A 169 -2.92 5.80 -3.93
N LEU A 170 -3.13 6.80 -4.78
CA LEU A 170 -2.14 7.32 -5.72
C LEU A 170 -1.06 8.14 -4.99
N ASP A 171 0.13 8.21 -5.59
CA ASP A 171 1.27 8.91 -4.99
C ASP A 171 1.00 10.38 -4.67
N GLY A 172 0.22 11.07 -5.49
CA GLY A 172 -0.17 12.46 -5.34
C GLY A 172 -0.99 12.72 -4.09
N GLY A 173 -1.77 11.73 -3.65
CA GLY A 173 -2.44 11.77 -2.35
C GLY A 173 -1.42 11.77 -1.19
N GLU A 174 -0.38 10.94 -1.28
CA GLU A 174 0.68 10.87 -0.27
C GLU A 174 1.62 12.09 -0.32
N ILE A 175 1.91 12.61 -1.51
CA ILE A 175 2.62 13.88 -1.71
C ILE A 175 1.84 15.01 -1.03
N LEU A 176 0.54 15.15 -1.32
CA LEU A 176 -0.30 16.17 -0.69
C LEU A 176 -0.31 16.03 0.83
N ARG A 177 -0.55 14.81 1.34
CA ARG A 177 -0.56 14.51 2.77
C ARG A 177 0.76 14.94 3.43
N SER A 178 1.87 14.50 2.87
CA SER A 178 3.22 14.71 3.40
C SER A 178 3.63 16.17 3.37
N LEU A 179 3.30 16.90 2.30
CA LEU A 179 3.54 18.34 2.20
C LEU A 179 2.72 19.13 3.22
N LEU A 180 1.43 18.82 3.39
CA LEU A 180 0.59 19.46 4.40
C LEU A 180 1.16 19.26 5.81
N LEU A 181 1.60 18.04 6.13
CA LEU A 181 2.24 17.75 7.41
C LEU A 181 3.59 18.47 7.56
N ALA A 182 4.37 18.59 6.47
CA ALA A 182 5.66 19.28 6.48
C ALA A 182 5.53 20.78 6.81
N ILE A 183 4.44 21.42 6.37
CA ILE A 183 4.14 22.83 6.70
C ILE A 183 3.36 23.00 8.02
N GLY A 184 3.22 21.95 8.82
CA GLY A 184 2.63 22.00 10.17
C GLY A 184 1.10 21.88 10.21
N VAL A 185 0.44 21.46 9.12
CA VAL A 185 -1.01 21.20 9.14
C VAL A 185 -1.32 20.02 10.05
N ARG A 186 -2.38 20.14 10.85
CA ARG A 186 -2.85 19.06 11.74
C ARG A 186 -3.15 17.80 10.94
N ARG A 187 -2.77 16.62 11.46
CA ARG A 187 -2.99 15.31 10.81
C ARG A 187 -4.42 15.08 10.34
N SER A 188 -5.42 15.45 11.13
CA SER A 188 -6.85 15.34 10.78
C SER A 188 -7.31 16.29 9.67
N VAL A 189 -6.63 17.43 9.48
CA VAL A 189 -6.90 18.34 8.37
C VAL A 189 -6.26 17.81 7.10
N ALA A 190 -5.02 17.33 7.17
CA ALA A 190 -4.33 16.71 6.05
C ALA A 190 -5.08 15.47 5.53
N ALA A 191 -5.57 14.60 6.42
CA ALA A 191 -6.38 13.45 6.06
C ALA A 191 -7.67 13.85 5.31
N ARG A 192 -8.39 14.85 5.82
CA ARG A 192 -9.60 15.37 5.16
C ARG A 192 -9.32 16.02 3.80
N ALA A 193 -8.20 16.71 3.65
CA ALA A 193 -7.80 17.31 2.38
C ALA A 193 -7.57 16.23 1.31
N VAL A 194 -6.85 15.16 1.66
CA VAL A 194 -6.59 14.03 0.77
C VAL A 194 -7.86 13.24 0.46
N LEU A 195 -8.75 13.06 1.45
CA LEU A 195 -10.06 12.47 1.24
C LEU A 195 -10.89 13.29 0.24
N GLY A 196 -10.96 14.61 0.43
CA GLY A 196 -11.64 15.52 -0.48
C GLY A 196 -11.06 15.47 -1.89
N GLY A 197 -9.73 15.48 -2.02
CA GLY A 197 -9.03 15.30 -3.29
C GLY A 197 -9.38 13.97 -3.98
N SER A 198 -9.46 12.87 -3.21
CA SER A 198 -9.84 11.54 -3.71
C SER A 198 -11.26 11.52 -4.27
N LEU A 199 -12.21 12.14 -3.56
CA LEU A 199 -13.59 12.26 -4.01
C LEU A 199 -13.71 13.13 -5.27
N LEU A 200 -12.98 14.25 -5.32
CA LEU A 200 -12.98 15.15 -6.48
C LEU A 200 -12.41 14.47 -7.72
N VAL A 201 -11.29 13.77 -7.59
CA VAL A 201 -10.69 12.99 -8.68
C VAL A 201 -11.64 11.89 -9.14
N GLY A 202 -12.23 11.13 -8.22
CA GLY A 202 -13.21 10.10 -8.55
C GLY A 202 -14.42 10.65 -9.31
N ALA A 203 -15.01 11.75 -8.83
CA ALA A 203 -16.13 12.43 -9.50
C ALA A 203 -15.74 12.95 -10.89
N GLY A 204 -14.54 13.52 -11.03
CA GLY A 204 -14.01 13.97 -12.32
C GLY A 204 -13.87 12.83 -13.32
N LEU A 205 -13.38 11.66 -12.90
CA LEU A 205 -13.29 10.48 -13.76
C LEU A 205 -14.66 9.94 -14.19
N LEU A 206 -15.65 9.97 -13.31
CA LEU A 206 -17.03 9.60 -13.66
C LEU A 206 -17.64 10.58 -14.67
N ALA A 207 -17.42 11.89 -14.49
CA ALA A 207 -17.86 12.89 -15.46
C ALA A 207 -17.16 12.71 -16.82
N ALA A 208 -15.86 12.44 -16.82
CA ALA A 208 -15.11 12.12 -18.04
C ALA A 208 -15.65 10.85 -18.71
N ALA A 209 -15.98 9.82 -17.94
CA ALA A 209 -16.57 8.59 -18.46
C ALA A 209 -17.91 8.83 -19.15
N LEU A 210 -18.81 9.62 -18.54
CA LEU A 210 -20.09 9.99 -19.13
C LEU A 210 -19.89 10.75 -20.45
N LEU A 211 -18.96 11.70 -20.45
CA LEU A 211 -18.65 12.50 -21.64
C LEU A 211 -18.09 11.63 -22.78
N VAL A 212 -17.14 10.75 -22.49
CA VAL A 212 -16.52 9.84 -23.47
C VAL A 212 -17.54 8.82 -23.98
N GLY A 213 -18.35 8.25 -23.08
CA GLY A 213 -19.42 7.32 -23.40
C GLY A 213 -20.51 7.96 -24.28
N SER A 214 -20.88 9.22 -24.02
CA SER A 214 -21.83 9.97 -24.85
C SER A 214 -21.35 10.20 -26.28
N ARG A 215 -20.04 10.10 -26.52
CA ARG A 215 -19.41 10.18 -27.86
C ARG A 215 -19.24 8.82 -28.53
N GLY A 216 -19.72 7.74 -27.91
CA GLY A 216 -19.69 6.37 -28.45
C GLY A 216 -18.46 5.54 -28.07
N ASP A 217 -17.50 6.08 -27.32
CA ASP A 217 -16.33 5.33 -26.87
C ASP A 217 -16.59 4.61 -25.54
N LEU A 218 -17.48 3.63 -25.60
CA LEU A 218 -17.87 2.82 -24.44
C LEU A 218 -16.69 2.09 -23.76
N PRO A 219 -15.70 1.51 -24.48
CA PRO A 219 -14.57 0.85 -23.84
C PRO A 219 -13.78 1.78 -22.92
N THR A 220 -13.44 2.98 -23.40
CA THR A 220 -12.73 3.97 -22.58
C THR A 220 -13.59 4.45 -21.42
N ALA A 221 -14.89 4.68 -21.65
CA ALA A 221 -15.82 5.06 -20.59
C ALA A 221 -15.89 4.01 -19.46
N VAL A 222 -15.99 2.72 -19.79
CA VAL A 222 -16.03 1.64 -18.79
C VAL A 222 -14.76 1.60 -17.93
N VAL A 223 -13.59 1.77 -18.53
CA VAL A 223 -12.32 1.84 -17.79
C VAL A 223 -12.31 3.03 -16.82
N LEU A 224 -12.74 4.21 -17.29
CA LEU A 224 -12.81 5.42 -16.45
C LEU A 224 -13.82 5.27 -15.30
N VAL A 225 -14.97 4.63 -15.54
CA VAL A 225 -15.93 4.30 -14.46
C VAL A 225 -15.28 3.37 -13.44
N GLY A 226 -14.61 2.31 -13.89
CA GLY A 226 -13.95 1.35 -13.00
C GLY A 226 -12.93 2.03 -12.08
N ILE A 227 -12.06 2.87 -12.64
CA ILE A 227 -11.07 3.63 -11.87
C ILE A 227 -11.76 4.62 -10.91
N GLY A 228 -12.72 5.40 -11.40
CA GLY A 228 -13.43 6.41 -10.59
C GLY A 228 -14.18 5.81 -9.41
N VAL A 229 -14.88 4.69 -9.63
CA VAL A 229 -15.58 3.95 -8.56
C VAL A 229 -14.60 3.38 -7.55
N HIS A 230 -13.47 2.82 -8.00
CA HIS A 230 -12.47 2.25 -7.10
C HIS A 230 -11.84 3.32 -6.19
N LEU A 231 -11.43 4.46 -6.74
CA LEU A 231 -10.90 5.59 -5.96
C LEU A 231 -11.95 6.13 -4.98
N GLY A 232 -13.21 6.26 -5.42
CA GLY A 232 -14.31 6.64 -4.55
C GLY A 232 -14.54 5.65 -3.41
N ALA A 233 -14.49 4.35 -3.68
CA ALA A 233 -14.66 3.31 -2.67
C ALA A 233 -13.56 3.34 -1.60
N ILE A 234 -12.31 3.55 -2.00
CA ILE A 234 -11.16 3.69 -1.09
C ILE A 234 -11.30 4.96 -0.24
N ALA A 235 -11.70 6.08 -0.86
CA ALA A 235 -11.97 7.32 -0.15
C ALA A 235 -13.08 7.11 0.91
N LEU A 236 -14.20 6.49 0.54
CA LEU A 236 -15.30 6.23 1.45
C LEU A 236 -14.93 5.25 2.58
N SER A 237 -14.12 4.23 2.30
CA SER A 237 -13.68 3.28 3.33
C SER A 237 -12.75 3.96 4.34
N ALA A 238 -11.84 4.82 3.89
CA ALA A 238 -10.99 5.65 4.76
C ALA A 238 -11.83 6.58 5.65
N ALA A 239 -12.85 7.23 5.09
CA ALA A 239 -13.76 8.11 5.84
C ALA A 239 -14.56 7.37 6.91
N ARG A 240 -14.92 6.09 6.67
CA ARG A 240 -15.62 5.25 7.65
C ARG A 240 -14.74 4.85 8.83
N HIS A 241 -13.47 4.54 8.59
CA HIS A 241 -12.52 4.16 9.64
C HIS A 241 -12.23 5.33 10.60
N GLU A 242 -12.19 6.56 10.07
CA GLU A 242 -12.04 7.76 10.92
C GLU A 242 -13.27 7.93 11.83
N ARG A 243 -14.49 7.66 11.33
CA ARG A 243 -15.72 7.74 12.14
C ARG A 243 -15.84 6.63 13.19
N SER A 244 -15.47 5.39 12.88
CA SER A 244 -15.52 4.29 13.85
C SER A 244 -14.51 4.48 14.98
N SER A 245 -13.32 5.01 14.67
CA SER A 245 -12.31 5.33 15.69
C SER A 245 -12.76 6.40 16.69
N VAL A 246 -13.68 7.29 16.30
CA VAL A 246 -14.30 8.28 17.19
C VAL A 246 -15.48 7.68 17.97
N ALA A 247 -16.15 6.66 17.42
CA ALA A 247 -17.28 5.98 18.07
C ALA A 247 -16.83 4.99 19.15
N ASP A 248 -15.72 4.26 18.94
CA ASP A 248 -15.15 3.33 19.94
C ASP A 248 -14.50 4.06 21.14
N ASP A 249 -14.27 5.37 21.03
CA ASP A 249 -13.82 6.23 22.14
C ASP A 249 -14.95 6.55 23.13
N ALA A 250 -16.22 6.32 22.75
CA ALA A 250 -17.36 6.31 23.66
C ALA A 250 -17.50 4.89 24.25
N GLY A 251 -16.56 4.54 25.12
CA GLY A 251 -16.20 3.15 25.44
C GLY A 251 -17.34 2.20 25.85
N PRO A 252 -17.26 0.91 25.48
CA PRO A 252 -17.98 -0.15 26.16
C PRO A 252 -17.25 -0.52 27.47
N THR A 253 -18.03 -0.85 28.51
CA THR A 253 -17.54 -1.36 29.79
C THR A 253 -16.61 -2.57 29.59
N PRO A 254 -15.48 -2.66 30.32
CA PRO A 254 -14.48 -3.70 30.08
C PRO A 254 -15.04 -5.06 30.48
N ARG A 255 -15.36 -5.89 29.46
CA ARG A 255 -15.48 -7.33 29.64
C ARG A 255 -14.10 -7.97 29.49
N ARG A 256 -13.79 -8.81 30.47
CA ARG A 256 -12.55 -9.59 30.63
C ARG A 256 -12.19 -10.31 29.32
N PRO A 257 -10.96 -10.20 28.78
CA PRO A 257 -10.57 -10.94 27.59
C PRO A 257 -10.60 -12.44 27.90
N ALA A 258 -11.30 -13.20 27.06
CA ALA A 258 -11.14 -14.64 27.01
C ALA A 258 -9.71 -14.93 26.54
N THR A 259 -8.95 -15.66 27.35
CA THR A 259 -7.63 -16.19 27.01
C THR A 259 -7.75 -17.17 25.84
N GLY A 260 -7.55 -16.66 24.62
CA GLY A 260 -7.35 -17.47 23.41
C GLY A 260 -5.86 -17.74 23.21
N ALA A 261 -5.55 -18.96 22.75
CA ALA A 261 -4.22 -19.58 22.75
C ALA A 261 -3.09 -18.72 22.14
N VAL A 262 -1.98 -18.65 22.87
CA VAL A 262 -0.68 -18.19 22.37
C VAL A 262 -0.06 -19.39 21.64
N ASP A 263 -0.18 -19.45 20.33
CA ASP A 263 0.60 -20.42 19.55
C ASP A 263 1.99 -19.83 19.26
N GLU A 264 3.03 -20.46 19.83
CA GLU A 264 4.42 -20.20 19.48
C GLU A 264 4.69 -20.68 18.04
N VAL A 265 4.44 -19.83 17.05
CA VAL A 265 4.90 -20.09 15.68
C VAL A 265 6.39 -19.78 15.61
N GLY A 266 7.21 -20.82 15.52
CA GLY A 266 8.66 -20.71 15.33
C GLY A 266 8.99 -19.85 14.10
N ALA A 267 9.40 -18.60 14.34
CA ALA A 267 9.86 -17.66 13.34
C ALA A 267 11.15 -18.17 12.67
N SER A 268 11.00 -19.04 11.67
CA SER A 268 12.09 -19.52 10.83
C SER A 268 12.54 -18.40 9.89
N GLY A 269 13.46 -17.57 10.39
CA GLY A 269 14.13 -16.54 9.58
C GLY A 269 14.93 -15.49 10.36
N THR A 270 14.73 -15.36 11.68
CA THR A 270 15.39 -14.33 12.52
C THR A 270 16.30 -14.89 13.61
N GLY A 271 16.41 -16.22 13.75
CA GLY A 271 17.27 -16.87 14.75
C GLY A 271 16.90 -16.57 16.21
N ARG A 272 15.72 -15.97 16.47
CA ARG A 272 15.21 -15.64 17.81
C ARG A 272 13.68 -15.72 17.83
N PRO A 273 13.06 -16.19 18.94
CA PRO A 273 11.62 -16.32 19.05
C PRO A 273 10.94 -14.95 18.96
N ALA A 274 9.87 -14.86 18.18
CA ALA A 274 9.02 -13.69 18.05
C ALA A 274 7.57 -14.14 18.28
N ILE A 275 6.80 -13.33 19.02
CA ILE A 275 5.41 -13.64 19.35
C ILE A 275 4.51 -12.97 18.33
N VAL A 276 3.60 -13.76 17.76
CA VAL A 276 2.58 -13.31 16.84
C VAL A 276 1.30 -13.15 17.64
N LEU A 277 0.77 -11.91 17.67
CA LEU A 277 -0.56 -11.64 18.20
C LEU A 277 -1.48 -11.34 17.04
N THR A 278 -2.52 -12.15 16.89
CA THR A 278 -3.65 -11.86 16.01
C THR A 278 -4.76 -11.24 16.85
N THR A 279 -4.86 -9.91 16.83
CA THR A 279 -5.95 -9.21 17.53
C THR A 279 -6.31 -7.91 16.83
N ASP A 280 -7.61 -7.64 16.77
CA ASP A 280 -8.25 -6.39 16.37
C ASP A 280 -8.43 -5.42 17.57
N SER A 281 -8.05 -5.86 18.77
CA SER A 281 -8.27 -5.16 20.04
C SER A 281 -7.00 -4.52 20.58
N PHE A 282 -7.02 -3.20 20.72
CA PHE A 282 -5.98 -2.41 21.38
C PHE A 282 -5.70 -2.87 22.83
N GLY A 283 -6.75 -3.28 23.54
CA GLY A 283 -6.64 -3.78 24.91
C GLY A 283 -5.88 -5.10 24.99
N ALA A 284 -6.04 -5.98 23.99
CA ALA A 284 -5.30 -7.24 23.90
C ALA A 284 -3.81 -7.01 23.61
N VAL A 285 -3.47 -6.04 22.75
CA VAL A 285 -2.07 -5.65 22.50
C VAL A 285 -1.41 -5.10 23.78
N SER A 286 -2.12 -4.23 24.53
CA SER A 286 -1.61 -3.69 25.79
C SER A 286 -1.45 -4.76 26.88
N ALA A 287 -2.39 -5.71 26.96
CA ALA A 287 -2.31 -6.82 27.91
C ALA A 287 -1.13 -7.74 27.59
N ALA A 288 -0.94 -8.09 26.32
CA ALA A 288 0.14 -8.95 25.88
C ALA A 288 1.53 -8.31 26.08
N LEU A 289 1.67 -6.99 25.88
CA LEU A 289 2.89 -6.24 26.21
C LEU A 289 3.20 -6.18 27.70
N ALA A 290 2.18 -6.29 28.57
CA ALA A 290 2.34 -6.30 30.02
C ALA A 290 2.74 -7.69 30.53
N THR A 291 2.23 -8.76 29.90
CA THR A 291 2.50 -10.14 30.29
C THR A 291 3.77 -10.71 29.65
N ASP A 292 4.15 -10.25 28.46
CA ASP A 292 5.27 -10.82 27.73
C ASP A 292 6.46 -9.86 27.58
N PRO A 293 7.68 -10.27 28.00
CA PRO A 293 8.87 -9.45 27.90
C PRO A 293 9.49 -9.38 26.50
N ALA A 294 8.85 -9.94 25.46
CA ALA A 294 9.36 -9.93 24.09
C ALA A 294 9.85 -8.55 23.63
N GLN A 295 11.09 -8.52 23.14
CA GLN A 295 11.79 -7.32 22.66
C GLN A 295 11.28 -6.83 21.29
N ARG A 296 10.67 -7.74 20.50
CA ARG A 296 10.16 -7.46 19.16
C ARG A 296 8.84 -8.15 18.91
N TRP A 297 7.95 -7.42 18.25
CA TRP A 297 6.61 -7.83 17.90
C TRP A 297 6.45 -7.75 16.38
N VAL A 298 5.75 -8.73 15.81
CA VAL A 298 5.57 -8.85 14.36
C VAL A 298 4.08 -8.80 14.08
N LEU A 299 3.67 -7.79 13.31
CA LEU A 299 2.33 -7.72 12.76
C LEU A 299 2.29 -8.57 11.50
N ILE A 300 1.30 -9.45 11.43
CA ILE A 300 1.09 -10.37 10.32
C ILE A 300 -0.31 -10.10 9.75
N ASP A 301 -0.46 -10.15 8.44
CA ASP A 301 -1.78 -10.06 7.79
C ASP A 301 -2.55 -11.38 7.88
N ASP A 302 -3.79 -11.37 7.39
CA ASP A 302 -4.68 -12.53 7.39
C ASP A 302 -4.13 -13.70 6.54
N GLU A 303 -3.20 -13.40 5.63
CA GLU A 303 -2.49 -14.36 4.79
C GLU A 303 -1.23 -14.96 5.46
N GLY A 304 -0.84 -14.49 6.64
CA GLY A 304 0.33 -14.99 7.37
C GLY A 304 1.64 -14.29 6.99
N ASP A 305 1.60 -13.20 6.24
CA ASP A 305 2.75 -12.39 5.82
C ASP A 305 3.04 -11.24 6.79
N VAL A 306 4.33 -10.98 7.02
CA VAL A 306 4.77 -9.92 7.94
C VAL A 306 4.50 -8.54 7.32
N VAL A 307 3.58 -7.80 7.94
CA VAL A 307 3.19 -6.44 7.58
C VAL A 307 4.16 -5.42 8.19
N SER A 308 4.49 -5.57 9.48
CA SER A 308 5.42 -4.68 10.17
C SER A 308 6.11 -5.36 11.34
N VAL A 309 7.28 -4.86 11.72
CA VAL A 309 8.00 -5.29 12.92
C VAL A 309 8.19 -4.09 13.81
N TRP A 310 7.79 -4.20 15.06
CA TRP A 310 7.92 -3.14 16.05
C TRP A 310 8.78 -3.60 17.22
N SER A 311 9.62 -2.71 17.72
CA SER A 311 10.25 -2.87 19.01
C SER A 311 9.24 -2.64 20.13
N ARG A 312 9.51 -3.21 21.29
CA ARG A 312 8.70 -2.96 22.49
C ARG A 312 8.61 -1.47 22.80
N GLU A 313 9.70 -0.73 22.62
CA GLU A 313 9.78 0.72 22.86
C GLU A 313 8.95 1.55 21.89
N GLU A 314 8.89 1.16 20.62
CA GLU A 314 8.01 1.80 19.62
C GLU A 314 6.54 1.54 19.96
N LEU A 315 6.20 0.31 20.30
CA LEU A 315 4.85 -0.05 20.73
C LEU A 315 4.45 0.68 22.01
N THR A 316 5.27 0.68 23.06
CA THR A 316 4.97 1.41 24.29
C THR A 316 4.92 2.92 24.08
N ARG A 317 5.70 3.48 23.15
CA ARG A 317 5.59 4.90 22.77
C ARG A 317 4.27 5.19 22.06
N ILE A 318 3.84 4.36 21.11
CA ILE A 318 2.55 4.52 20.41
C ILE A 318 1.38 4.40 21.40
N LEU A 319 1.44 3.42 22.31
CA LEU A 319 0.44 3.25 23.36
C LEU A 319 0.46 4.41 24.37
N GLY A 320 1.66 4.89 24.72
CA GLY A 320 1.89 6.01 25.63
C GLY A 320 1.39 7.34 25.09
N ASP A 321 1.66 7.65 23.82
CA ASP A 321 1.27 8.90 23.15
C ASP A 321 -0.26 9.03 23.08
N ARG A 322 -0.99 7.92 22.87
CA ARG A 322 -2.45 7.89 22.96
C ARG A 322 -3.00 8.01 24.38
N SER A 323 -2.24 7.63 25.41
CA SER A 323 -2.63 7.88 26.80
C SER A 323 -2.38 9.32 27.25
N ALA A 324 -1.42 10.01 26.63
CA ALA A 324 -1.14 11.42 26.88
C ALA A 324 -2.23 12.35 26.33
N ASP A 325 -2.89 11.94 25.24
CA ASP A 325 -4.07 12.63 24.67
C ASP A 325 -5.33 12.50 25.55
N ARG A 326 -5.28 11.68 26.61
CA ARG A 326 -6.37 11.45 27.57
C ARG A 326 -6.00 11.80 29.02
N ARG A 327 -5.38 12.97 29.27
CA ARG A 327 -5.35 13.50 30.65
C ARG A 327 -6.73 13.97 31.11
N THR A 328 -7.55 13.01 31.54
CA THR A 328 -8.66 13.26 32.46
C THR A 328 -8.59 12.24 33.60
N SER A 329 -8.22 12.74 34.77
CA SER A 329 -8.34 12.16 36.12
C SER A 329 -7.85 10.72 36.35
N VAL A 330 -6.58 10.59 36.75
CA VAL A 330 -6.18 9.52 37.68
C VAL A 330 -6.51 10.01 39.08
N ARG A 331 -7.64 9.56 39.63
CA ARG A 331 -7.94 9.74 41.06
C ARG A 331 -7.28 8.57 41.79
N THR A 332 -6.24 8.86 42.55
CA THR A 332 -5.63 7.92 43.50
C THR A 332 -6.65 7.58 44.58
N LEU A 333 -6.98 6.29 44.74
CA LEU A 333 -7.62 5.78 45.95
C LEU A 333 -6.53 5.37 46.94
N PRO A 334 -6.70 5.66 48.25
CA PRO A 334 -5.64 5.56 49.23
C PRO A 334 -5.26 4.11 49.56
N ALA A 335 -3.98 3.93 49.88
CA ALA A 335 -3.47 2.72 50.51
C ALA A 335 -4.18 2.47 51.86
N HIS A 336 -4.60 1.23 52.09
CA HIS A 336 -5.04 0.79 53.41
C HIS A 336 -3.93 1.04 54.46
N PRO A 337 -4.23 1.66 55.62
CA PRO A 337 -3.31 1.74 56.75
C PRO A 337 -3.39 0.45 57.61
N PRO A 338 -2.44 0.23 58.53
CA PRO A 338 -2.10 -1.09 59.05
C PRO A 338 -3.13 -1.60 60.07
N SER A 339 -3.37 -2.91 60.07
CA SER A 339 -4.04 -3.61 61.17
C SER A 339 -3.07 -3.72 62.35
N ASN A 340 -3.38 -3.08 63.47
CA ASN A 340 -2.80 -3.43 64.76
C ASN A 340 -3.93 -3.69 65.75
N ASP A 341 -3.74 -4.76 66.52
CA ASP A 341 -4.63 -5.32 67.54
C ASP A 341 -5.24 -4.29 68.51
N ASP A 342 -6.50 -4.53 68.93
CA ASP A 342 -6.80 -4.60 70.36
C ASP A 342 -8.12 -5.34 70.70
N ARG A 343 -7.92 -6.44 71.43
CA ARG A 343 -8.63 -7.08 72.55
C ARG A 343 -10.09 -6.69 72.94
N THR A 344 -10.74 -7.75 73.44
CA THR A 344 -11.83 -7.85 74.44
C THR A 344 -13.27 -7.77 73.94
N ALA A 345 -13.92 -8.93 73.76
CA ALA A 345 -14.67 -9.63 74.79
C ALA A 345 -14.82 -11.11 74.43
#